data_AF-A0A1G2ZEM8-F1
#
_entry.id   AF-A0A1G2ZEM8-F1
#
_cell.length_a   1.000
_cell.length_b   1.000
_cell.length_c   1.000
_cell.angle_alpha   90.00
_cell.angle_beta   90.00
_cell.angle_gamma   90.00
#
_symmetry.space_group_name_H-M   'P 1'
#
loop_
_entity.id
_entity.type
_entity.pdbx_description
1 polymer ?
#
loop_
_entity_poly.entity_id
_entity_poly.type
_entity_poly.pdbx_seq_one_letter_code
_entity_poly.pdbx_strand_id
1 'polypeptide(L)'
;MIFRISRLIRAEFVKLTSQWFFYIAICLTASIVPLAIYLQTPSNEGGYAQLNAIQLFAYGAKYGLKVASLFVVIFASMIFAGEFDKGTIKCILTRPVTRTDVFIAKSITALLLSAILVAIALYVSLLYGITRGELGHIWDTDFYHIKTNYSALTENLTKAIIISLPSFIAAVFFGILISNITENSGYAVAISLTLFIVLDLLSGFSFLSDNVKYIFNYYPSYALSVLGTYVEGYSTLKWKENITKYFLSIPLAYSALFSVIAYFIFRMKNIQT
;
A
#
# COMPACT_ATOMS: atom_id res chain seq x y z
N MET A 1 31.39 -2.34 -0.36
CA MET A 1 30.19 -1.53 -0.65
C MET A 1 28.94 -2.06 0.07
N ILE A 2 28.54 -3.32 -0.16
CA ILE A 2 27.34 -3.96 0.43
C ILE A 2 27.28 -3.89 1.97
N PHE A 3 28.38 -4.21 2.67
CA PHE A 3 28.44 -4.15 4.14
C PHE A 3 28.22 -2.75 4.74
N ARG A 4 28.45 -1.69 3.95
CA ARG A 4 28.25 -0.31 4.39
C ARG A 4 26.79 0.09 4.22
N ILE A 5 26.19 -0.24 3.08
CA ILE A 5 24.78 -0.02 2.79
C ILE A 5 23.90 -0.77 3.80
N SER A 6 24.20 -2.04 4.08
CA SER A 6 23.45 -2.84 5.07
C SER A 6 23.49 -2.25 6.49
N ARG A 7 24.66 -1.76 6.93
CA ARG A 7 24.77 -1.04 8.22
C ARG A 7 23.95 0.24 8.25
N LEU A 8 23.88 0.97 7.14
CA LEU A 8 23.11 2.20 7.03
C LEU A 8 21.60 1.92 7.03
N ILE A 9 21.16 0.88 6.30
CA ILE A 9 19.77 0.39 6.33
C ILE A 9 19.37 0.05 7.75
N ARG A 10 20.20 -0.70 8.49
CA ARG A 10 19.90 -1.06 9.88
C ARG A 10 19.77 0.18 10.78
N ALA A 11 20.67 1.14 10.63
CA ALA A 11 20.63 2.38 11.42
C ALA A 11 19.37 3.20 11.14
N GLU A 12 19.01 3.37 9.86
CA GLU A 12 17.79 4.07 9.44
C GLU A 12 16.53 3.33 9.90
N PHE A 13 16.53 2.00 9.83
CA PHE A 13 15.40 1.19 10.29
C PHE A 13 15.20 1.32 11.81
N VAL A 14 16.27 1.25 12.60
CA VAL A 14 16.21 1.46 14.06
C VAL A 14 15.72 2.86 14.40
N LYS A 15 16.20 3.89 13.67
CA LYS A 15 15.74 5.26 13.83
C LYS A 15 14.24 5.38 13.57
N LEU A 16 13.74 4.67 12.56
CA LEU A 16 12.32 4.66 12.22
C LEU A 16 11.48 3.96 13.28
N THR A 17 11.88 2.75 13.70
CA THR A 17 11.16 1.97 14.73
C THR A 17 11.23 2.61 16.12
N SER A 18 12.18 3.51 16.35
CA SER A 18 12.26 4.27 17.60
C SER A 18 11.26 5.44 17.67
N GLN A 19 10.62 5.82 16.56
CA GLN A 19 9.67 6.93 16.56
C GLN A 19 8.30 6.46 17.05
N TRP A 20 7.70 7.19 18.00
CA TRP A 20 6.35 6.90 18.52
C TRP A 20 5.29 6.86 17.40
N PHE A 21 5.45 7.70 16.37
CA PHE A 21 4.55 7.76 15.22
C PHE A 21 4.51 6.46 14.39
N PHE A 22 5.59 5.66 14.37
CA PHE A 22 5.61 4.36 13.71
C PHE A 22 4.64 3.37 14.36
N TYR A 23 4.59 3.33 15.69
CA TYR A 23 3.65 2.48 16.42
C TYR A 23 2.20 2.91 16.21
N ILE A 24 1.96 4.23 16.05
CA ILE A 24 0.63 4.75 15.71
C ILE A 24 0.18 4.26 14.34
N ALA A 25 1.06 4.29 13.34
CA ALA A 25 0.74 3.79 12.01
C ALA A 25 0.39 2.30 12.04
N ILE A 26 1.14 1.48 12.80
CA ILE A 26 0.82 0.06 13.00
C ILE A 26 -0.52 -0.12 13.71
N CYS A 27 -0.76 0.62 14.79
CA CYS A 27 -1.98 0.51 15.57
C CYS A 27 -3.22 0.91 14.74
N LEU A 28 -3.14 2.02 13.98
CA LEU A 28 -4.23 2.48 13.12
C LEU A 28 -4.48 1.54 11.95
N THR A 29 -3.44 1.02 11.30
CA THR A 29 -3.61 0.03 10.23
C THR A 29 -4.19 -1.29 10.76
N ALA A 30 -3.83 -1.70 11.98
CA ALA A 30 -4.40 -2.88 12.61
C ALA A 30 -5.83 -2.65 13.11
N SER A 31 -6.19 -1.46 13.61
CA SER A 31 -7.52 -1.18 14.14
C SER A 31 -8.57 -0.87 13.07
N ILE A 32 -8.16 -0.32 11.92
CA ILE A 32 -9.11 -0.03 10.84
C ILE A 32 -9.67 -1.31 10.21
N VAL A 33 -8.90 -2.40 10.17
CA VAL A 33 -9.31 -3.68 9.60
C VAL A 33 -10.57 -4.24 10.28
N PRO A 34 -10.60 -4.46 11.60
CA PRO A 34 -11.80 -4.96 12.27
C PRO A 34 -12.95 -3.97 12.23
N LEU A 35 -12.68 -2.67 12.30
CA LEU A 35 -13.71 -1.64 12.16
C LEU A 35 -14.38 -1.72 10.78
N ALA A 36 -13.58 -1.82 9.73
CA ALA A 36 -14.07 -1.93 8.36
C ALA A 36 -14.88 -3.22 8.14
N ILE A 37 -14.43 -4.34 8.71
CA ILE A 37 -15.18 -5.59 8.68
C ILE A 37 -16.55 -5.39 9.34
N TYR A 38 -16.58 -4.82 10.54
CA TYR A 38 -17.83 -4.59 11.29
C TYR A 38 -18.82 -3.68 10.55
N LEU A 39 -18.33 -2.64 9.87
CA LEU A 39 -19.18 -1.70 9.13
C LEU A 39 -19.69 -2.27 7.79
N GLN A 40 -18.92 -3.15 7.16
CA GLN A 40 -19.23 -3.66 5.81
C GLN A 40 -19.98 -4.98 5.85
N THR A 41 -19.96 -5.71 6.97
CA THR A 41 -20.79 -6.92 7.13
C THR A 41 -22.27 -6.52 7.09
N PRO A 42 -23.05 -7.01 6.11
CA PRO A 42 -24.49 -6.75 6.09
C PRO A 42 -25.12 -7.31 7.36
N SER A 43 -25.97 -6.53 8.01
CA SER A 43 -26.81 -6.98 9.12
C SER A 43 -27.82 -7.98 8.58
N ASN A 44 -27.56 -9.27 8.73
CA ASN A 44 -28.41 -10.33 8.19
C ASN A 44 -29.81 -10.31 8.83
N GLU A 45 -30.83 -10.05 8.00
CA GLU A 45 -32.24 -10.38 8.28
C GLU A 45 -32.64 -11.78 7.77
N GLY A 46 -31.68 -12.63 7.35
CA GLY A 46 -31.95 -13.98 6.84
C GLY A 46 -31.05 -15.05 7.45
N GLY A 47 -31.64 -16.11 8.02
CA GLY A 47 -30.96 -17.18 8.77
C GLY A 47 -30.01 -18.10 7.97
N TYR A 48 -29.76 -17.84 6.69
CA TYR A 48 -28.89 -18.66 5.83
C TYR A 48 -27.69 -17.90 5.22
N ALA A 49 -27.55 -16.60 5.46
CA ALA A 49 -26.43 -15.81 4.95
C ALA A 49 -25.20 -15.91 5.87
N GLN A 50 -24.56 -17.08 5.94
CA GLN A 50 -23.32 -17.22 6.72
C GLN A 50 -22.20 -16.38 6.10
N LEU A 51 -21.48 -15.62 6.94
CA LEU A 51 -20.38 -14.74 6.51
C LEU A 51 -19.17 -15.58 6.10
N ASN A 52 -18.73 -15.41 4.85
CA ASN A 52 -17.57 -16.13 4.32
C ASN A 52 -16.26 -15.50 4.82
N ALA A 53 -15.31 -16.32 5.30
CA ALA A 53 -13.98 -15.86 5.74
C ALA A 53 -13.24 -15.01 4.71
N ILE A 54 -13.39 -15.33 3.42
CA ILE A 54 -12.70 -14.64 2.34
C ILE A 54 -13.36 -13.29 2.01
N GLN A 55 -14.66 -13.17 2.22
CA GLN A 55 -15.37 -11.89 2.12
C GLN A 55 -14.91 -10.93 3.21
N LEU A 56 -14.81 -11.42 4.46
CA LEU A 56 -14.28 -10.63 5.58
C LEU A 56 -12.83 -10.22 5.34
N PHE A 57 -12.01 -11.12 4.80
CA PHE A 57 -10.65 -10.79 4.36
C PHE A 57 -10.64 -9.69 3.29
N ALA A 58 -11.50 -9.79 2.27
CA ALA A 58 -11.60 -8.81 1.20
C ALA A 58 -11.87 -7.40 1.73
N TYR A 59 -12.87 -7.27 2.59
CA TYR A 59 -13.25 -5.99 3.18
C TYR A 59 -12.15 -5.45 4.09
N GLY A 60 -11.67 -6.27 5.03
CA GLY A 60 -10.61 -5.89 5.96
C GLY A 60 -9.36 -5.42 5.22
N ALA A 61 -8.89 -6.21 4.26
CA ALA A 61 -7.67 -5.91 3.54
C ALA A 61 -7.85 -4.72 2.58
N LYS A 62 -9.06 -4.47 2.02
CA LYS A 62 -9.31 -3.32 1.14
C LYS A 62 -9.05 -2.01 1.88
N TYR A 63 -9.67 -1.85 3.05
CA TYR A 63 -9.52 -0.64 3.85
C TYR A 63 -8.17 -0.60 4.59
N GLY A 64 -7.68 -1.75 5.07
CA GLY A 64 -6.36 -1.86 5.70
C GLY A 64 -5.22 -1.45 4.75
N LEU A 65 -5.21 -1.96 3.51
CA LEU A 65 -4.24 -1.58 2.49
C LEU A 65 -4.37 -0.12 2.08
N LYS A 66 -5.59 0.42 2.04
CA LYS A 66 -5.81 1.84 1.77
C LYS A 66 -5.18 2.73 2.84
N VAL A 67 -5.42 2.46 4.11
CA VAL A 67 -4.80 3.21 5.22
C VAL A 67 -3.28 2.99 5.25
N ALA A 68 -2.80 1.77 5.00
CA ALA A 68 -1.37 1.48 4.90
C ALA A 68 -0.70 2.34 3.81
N SER A 69 -1.34 2.49 2.64
CA SER A 69 -0.79 3.31 1.55
C SER A 69 -0.62 4.79 1.93
N LEU A 70 -1.55 5.36 2.70
CA LEU A 70 -1.43 6.72 3.22
C LEU A 70 -0.22 6.86 4.15
N PHE A 71 -0.06 5.94 5.11
CA PHE A 71 1.11 5.95 6.00
C PHE A 71 2.42 5.75 5.23
N VAL A 72 2.44 4.86 4.23
CA VAL A 72 3.61 4.66 3.36
C VAL A 72 4.03 5.98 2.71
N VAL A 73 3.08 6.72 2.15
CA VAL A 73 3.37 8.02 1.52
C VAL A 73 3.86 9.04 2.54
N ILE A 74 3.25 9.11 3.74
CA ILE A 74 3.70 9.98 4.83
C ILE A 74 5.16 9.69 5.19
N PHE A 75 5.50 8.44 5.53
CA PHE A 75 6.86 8.08 5.93
C PHE A 75 7.87 8.28 4.79
N ALA A 76 7.50 7.92 3.57
CA ALA A 76 8.35 8.12 2.40
C ALA A 76 8.60 9.62 2.13
N SER A 77 7.61 10.48 2.34
CA SER A 77 7.76 11.94 2.20
C SER A 77 8.64 12.57 3.29
N MET A 78 8.71 11.99 4.48
CA MET A 78 9.55 12.49 5.57
C MET A 78 11.02 12.03 5.47
N ILE A 79 11.32 11.00 4.67
CA ILE A 79 12.59 10.26 4.80
C ILE A 79 13.84 11.08 4.44
N PHE A 80 13.73 12.00 3.49
CA PHE A 80 14.78 12.96 3.13
C PHE A 80 14.47 14.35 3.70
N ALA A 81 13.23 14.84 3.52
CA ALA A 81 12.80 16.15 4.01
C ALA A 81 13.05 16.32 5.52
N GLY A 82 12.84 15.29 6.34
CA GLY A 82 13.11 15.33 7.78
C GLY A 82 14.60 15.38 8.15
N GLU A 83 15.51 15.01 7.25
CA GLU A 83 16.95 15.18 7.45
C GLU A 83 17.43 16.58 7.04
N PHE A 84 16.79 17.17 6.02
CA PHE A 84 17.05 18.54 5.61
C PHE A 84 16.57 19.52 6.69
N ASP A 85 15.35 19.32 7.18
CA ASP A 85 14.71 20.12 8.23
C ASP A 85 15.52 20.14 9.54
N LYS A 86 16.11 18.99 9.92
CA LYS A 86 16.94 18.86 11.13
C LYS A 86 18.41 19.21 10.91
N GLY A 87 18.83 19.49 9.68
CA GLY A 87 20.24 19.69 9.32
C GLY A 87 21.13 18.45 9.45
N THR A 88 20.58 17.28 9.81
CA THR A 88 21.32 16.01 10.02
C THR A 88 21.91 15.46 8.73
N ILE A 89 21.45 15.92 7.57
CA ILE A 89 22.05 15.61 6.27
C ILE A 89 23.55 15.97 6.22
N LYS A 90 23.96 17.06 6.89
CA LYS A 90 25.36 17.51 6.96
C LYS A 90 26.21 16.50 7.74
N CYS A 91 25.70 16.01 8.88
CA CYS A 91 26.38 15.01 9.71
C CYS A 91 26.52 13.65 9.02
N ILE A 92 25.60 13.28 8.12
CA ILE A 92 25.69 12.03 7.36
C ILE A 92 26.81 12.12 6.31
N LEU A 93 27.02 13.29 5.71
CA LEU A 93 27.99 13.48 4.63
C LEU A 93 29.44 13.69 5.08
N THR A 94 29.67 13.97 6.37
CA THR A 94 31.02 14.00 6.94
C THR A 94 31.57 12.60 7.19
N ARG A 95 30.71 11.57 7.24
CA ARG A 95 31.14 10.16 7.22
C ARG A 95 31.56 9.77 5.80
N PRO A 96 32.42 8.74 5.63
CA PRO A 96 32.93 8.34 4.30
C PRO A 96 31.87 7.64 3.43
N VAL A 97 30.62 8.10 3.40
CA VAL A 97 29.46 7.56 2.66
C VAL A 97 29.18 8.37 1.40
N THR A 98 28.93 7.65 0.30
CA THR A 98 28.58 8.31 -0.96
C THR A 98 27.10 8.72 -0.95
N ARG A 99 26.76 9.77 -1.71
CA ARG A 99 25.36 10.21 -1.88
C ARG A 99 24.46 9.07 -2.39
N THR A 100 24.99 8.23 -3.27
CA THR A 100 24.29 7.06 -3.82
C THR A 100 24.01 6.01 -2.75
N ASP A 101 24.97 5.74 -1.86
CA ASP A 101 24.77 4.80 -0.75
C ASP A 101 23.64 5.25 0.18
N VAL A 102 23.58 6.55 0.47
CA VAL A 102 22.52 7.14 1.33
C VAL A 102 21.17 7.03 0.65
N PHE A 103 21.08 7.36 -0.65
CA PHE A 103 19.82 7.28 -1.39
C PHE A 103 19.27 5.84 -1.44
N ILE A 104 20.14 4.87 -1.77
CA ILE A 104 19.76 3.45 -1.85
C ILE A 104 19.33 2.93 -0.48
N ALA A 105 20.10 3.21 0.57
CA ALA A 105 19.77 2.74 1.90
C ALA A 105 18.42 3.29 2.40
N LYS A 106 18.14 4.58 2.20
CA LYS A 106 16.84 5.18 2.55
C LYS A 106 15.69 4.67 1.69
N SER A 107 15.93 4.44 0.40
CA SER A 107 14.91 3.85 -0.47
C SER A 107 14.54 2.43 0.00
N ILE A 108 15.53 1.62 0.36
CA ILE A 108 15.31 0.27 0.88
C ILE A 108 14.59 0.31 2.24
N THR A 109 14.92 1.24 3.13
CA THR A 109 14.22 1.35 4.42
C THR A 109 12.76 1.76 4.26
N ALA A 110 12.45 2.65 3.32
CA ALA A 110 11.07 2.99 2.97
C ALA A 110 10.31 1.80 2.36
N LEU A 111 10.96 1.01 1.50
CA LEU A 111 10.38 -0.21 0.93
C LEU A 111 10.10 -1.25 2.03
N LEU A 112 11.03 -1.46 2.96
CA LEU A 112 10.85 -2.36 4.11
C LEU A 112 9.69 -1.90 5.00
N LEU A 113 9.56 -0.60 5.26
CA LEU A 113 8.41 -0.05 5.98
C LEU A 113 7.10 -0.36 5.26
N SER A 114 7.06 -0.16 3.94
CA SER A 114 5.85 -0.46 3.15
C SER A 114 5.48 -1.94 3.24
N ALA A 115 6.47 -2.82 3.17
CA ALA A 115 6.26 -4.26 3.30
C ALA A 115 5.71 -4.63 4.67
N ILE A 116 6.20 -4.00 5.75
CA ILE A 116 5.70 -4.22 7.12
C ILE A 116 4.24 -3.78 7.25
N LEU A 117 3.88 -2.57 6.78
CA LEU A 117 2.50 -2.09 6.89
C LEU A 117 1.53 -2.93 6.05
N VAL A 118 1.93 -3.32 4.84
CA VAL A 118 1.15 -4.24 3.99
C VAL A 118 0.98 -5.60 4.66
N ALA A 119 2.06 -6.17 5.20
CA ALA A 119 2.02 -7.45 5.89
C ALA A 119 1.09 -7.41 7.10
N ILE A 120 1.13 -6.34 7.90
CA ILE A 120 0.23 -6.15 9.04
C ILE A 120 -1.22 -6.07 8.58
N ALA A 121 -1.53 -5.25 7.55
CA ALA A 121 -2.88 -5.13 7.03
C ALA A 121 -3.43 -6.48 6.54
N LEU A 122 -2.64 -7.25 5.78
CA LEU A 122 -3.02 -8.58 5.29
C LEU A 122 -3.15 -9.60 6.43
N TYR A 123 -2.22 -9.60 7.37
CA TYR A 123 -2.20 -10.54 8.50
C TYR A 123 -3.40 -10.34 9.42
N VAL A 124 -3.69 -9.09 9.81
CA VAL A 124 -4.86 -8.78 10.65
C VAL A 124 -6.14 -9.14 9.90
N SER A 125 -6.23 -8.85 8.60
CA SER A 125 -7.42 -9.20 7.80
C SER A 125 -7.63 -10.72 7.72
N LEU A 126 -6.55 -11.48 7.60
CA LEU A 126 -6.60 -12.94 7.58
C LEU A 126 -6.99 -13.52 8.95
N LEU A 127 -6.42 -12.99 10.04
CA LEU A 127 -6.80 -13.41 11.40
C LEU A 127 -8.29 -13.17 11.68
N TYR A 128 -8.80 -11.98 11.34
CA TYR A 128 -10.22 -11.69 11.51
C TYR A 128 -11.10 -12.51 10.56
N GLY A 129 -10.65 -12.75 9.33
CA GLY A 129 -11.35 -13.61 8.37
C GLY A 129 -11.53 -15.04 8.89
N ILE A 130 -10.46 -15.67 9.42
CA ILE A 130 -10.51 -17.05 9.91
C ILE A 130 -11.26 -17.17 11.25
N THR A 131 -11.13 -16.18 12.14
CA THR A 131 -11.77 -16.25 13.47
C THR A 131 -13.27 -16.01 13.45
N ARG A 132 -13.77 -15.23 12.49
CA ARG A 132 -15.19 -14.85 12.42
C ARG A 132 -15.94 -15.41 11.22
N GLY A 133 -15.24 -15.76 10.15
CA GLY A 133 -15.86 -16.26 8.94
C GLY A 133 -15.77 -17.78 8.86
N GLU A 134 -16.79 -18.38 8.26
CA GLU A 134 -16.76 -19.80 7.94
C GLU A 134 -16.03 -19.99 6.60
N LEU A 135 -15.24 -21.07 6.50
CA LEU A 135 -14.59 -21.52 5.25
C LEU A 135 -15.55 -22.32 4.36
N GLY A 136 -16.86 -22.11 4.56
CA GLY A 136 -17.94 -22.81 3.89
C GLY A 136 -18.14 -22.38 2.44
N HIS A 137 -19.16 -22.96 1.82
CA HIS A 137 -19.50 -22.67 0.43
C HIS A 137 -19.91 -21.22 0.24
N ILE A 138 -19.59 -20.68 -0.93
CA ILE A 138 -20.06 -19.36 -1.34
C ILE A 138 -21.53 -19.49 -1.75
N TRP A 139 -22.41 -18.82 -1.02
CA TRP A 139 -23.81 -18.68 -1.38
C TRP A 139 -23.99 -17.45 -2.26
N ASP A 140 -24.57 -17.66 -3.43
CA ASP A 140 -25.03 -16.58 -4.29
C ASP A 140 -26.44 -16.18 -3.87
N THR A 141 -26.58 -15.00 -3.24
CA THR A 141 -27.87 -14.47 -2.75
C THR A 141 -28.87 -14.24 -3.88
N ASP A 142 -28.40 -13.99 -5.11
CA ASP A 142 -29.27 -13.66 -6.25
C ASP A 142 -29.61 -14.89 -7.10
N PHE A 143 -28.70 -15.86 -7.22
CA PHE A 143 -28.85 -17.00 -8.14
C PHE A 143 -28.97 -18.37 -7.47
N TYR A 144 -28.95 -18.47 -6.13
CA TYR A 144 -29.00 -19.76 -5.39
C TYR A 144 -27.97 -20.80 -5.86
N HIS A 145 -26.85 -20.36 -6.44
CA HIS A 145 -25.79 -21.25 -6.90
C HIS A 145 -24.72 -21.39 -5.81
N ILE A 146 -24.50 -22.64 -5.38
CA ILE A 146 -23.42 -22.99 -4.45
C ILE A 146 -22.14 -23.11 -5.26
N LYS A 147 -21.25 -22.11 -5.19
CA LYS A 147 -19.90 -22.26 -5.75
C LYS A 147 -19.04 -23.04 -4.74
N THR A 148 -18.93 -24.35 -4.99
CA THR A 148 -18.18 -25.32 -4.17
C THR A 148 -16.70 -25.44 -4.54
N ASN A 149 -16.25 -24.77 -5.60
CA ASN A 149 -14.89 -25.00 -6.10
C ASN A 149 -13.85 -24.20 -5.30
N TYR A 150 -13.35 -24.82 -4.23
CA TYR A 150 -12.27 -24.31 -3.37
C TYR A 150 -11.02 -23.88 -4.14
N SER A 151 -10.71 -24.55 -5.26
CA SER A 151 -9.54 -24.22 -6.08
C SER A 151 -9.65 -22.85 -6.78
N ALA A 152 -10.84 -22.51 -7.29
CA ALA A 152 -11.07 -21.21 -7.94
C ALA A 152 -11.05 -20.06 -6.92
N LEU A 153 -11.43 -20.34 -5.68
CA LEU A 153 -11.48 -19.37 -4.60
C LEU A 153 -10.07 -18.99 -4.11
N THR A 154 -9.19 -19.98 -3.92
CA THR A 154 -7.78 -19.73 -3.58
C THR A 154 -7.03 -19.07 -4.73
N GLU A 155 -7.36 -19.41 -5.99
CA GLU A 155 -6.80 -18.74 -7.16
C GLU A 155 -7.18 -17.25 -7.21
N ASN A 156 -8.44 -16.90 -6.94
CA ASN A 156 -8.86 -15.50 -6.92
C ASN A 156 -8.25 -14.72 -5.74
N LEU A 157 -8.09 -15.36 -4.59
CA LEU A 157 -7.40 -14.77 -3.43
C LEU A 157 -5.94 -14.47 -3.74
N THR A 158 -5.21 -15.43 -4.30
CA THR A 158 -3.81 -15.25 -4.68
C THR A 158 -3.65 -14.18 -5.75
N LYS A 159 -4.53 -14.15 -6.77
CA LYS A 159 -4.57 -13.08 -7.79
C LYS A 159 -4.77 -11.70 -7.16
N ALA A 160 -5.73 -11.56 -6.24
CA ALA A 160 -6.02 -10.28 -5.62
C ALA A 160 -4.81 -9.72 -4.84
N ILE A 161 -4.13 -10.58 -4.09
CA ILE A 161 -2.93 -10.21 -3.34
C ILE A 161 -1.82 -9.79 -4.32
N ILE A 162 -1.52 -10.60 -5.34
CA ILE A 162 -0.44 -10.32 -6.30
C ILE A 162 -0.67 -9.01 -7.05
N ILE A 163 -1.91 -8.71 -7.45
CA ILE A 163 -2.27 -7.47 -8.16
C ILE A 163 -2.10 -6.24 -7.25
N SER A 164 -2.29 -6.39 -5.94
CA SER A 164 -2.22 -5.27 -5.00
C SER A 164 -0.79 -4.79 -4.70
N LEU A 165 0.19 -5.71 -4.64
CA LEU A 165 1.54 -5.43 -4.12
C LEU A 165 2.36 -4.39 -4.91
N PRO A 166 2.42 -4.41 -6.26
CA PRO A 166 3.29 -3.49 -7.01
C PRO A 166 3.00 -2.00 -6.78
N SER A 167 1.76 -1.67 -6.45
CA SER A 167 1.30 -0.30 -6.22
C SER A 167 1.98 0.37 -5.02
N PHE A 168 2.36 -0.41 -4.01
CA PHE A 168 3.05 0.10 -2.82
C PHE A 168 4.48 0.53 -3.12
N ILE A 169 5.16 -0.14 -4.06
CA ILE A 169 6.49 0.26 -4.52
C ILE A 169 6.41 1.64 -5.18
N ALA A 170 5.42 1.86 -6.05
CA ALA A 170 5.19 3.15 -6.67
C ALA A 170 4.85 4.24 -5.63
N ALA A 171 4.02 3.93 -4.63
CA ALA A 171 3.68 4.84 -3.54
C ALA A 171 4.91 5.28 -2.72
N VAL A 172 5.84 4.36 -2.45
CA VAL A 172 7.12 4.67 -1.78
C VAL A 172 7.93 5.67 -2.59
N PHE A 173 8.15 5.40 -3.87
CA PHE A 173 8.96 6.29 -4.71
C PHE A 173 8.27 7.63 -4.99
N PHE A 174 6.93 7.65 -5.03
CA PHE A 174 6.16 8.88 -5.09
C PHE A 174 6.42 9.77 -3.86
N GLY A 175 6.35 9.19 -2.66
CA GLY A 175 6.66 9.93 -1.43
C GLY A 175 8.12 10.40 -1.39
N ILE A 176 9.08 9.56 -1.79
CA ILE A 176 10.51 9.92 -1.86
C ILE A 176 10.75 11.07 -2.84
N LEU A 177 10.09 11.08 -4.00
CA LEU A 177 10.20 12.15 -4.98
C LEU A 177 9.79 13.49 -4.37
N ILE A 178 8.65 13.52 -3.69
CA ILE A 178 8.16 14.74 -3.02
C ILE A 178 9.11 15.13 -1.89
N SER A 179 9.61 14.15 -1.13
CA SER A 179 10.60 14.35 -0.06
C SER A 179 11.85 15.09 -0.55
N ASN A 180 12.32 14.79 -1.76
CA ASN A 180 13.53 15.41 -2.33
C ASN A 180 13.27 16.82 -2.87
N ILE A 181 12.05 17.11 -3.33
CA ILE A 181 11.64 18.45 -3.79
C ILE A 181 11.55 19.40 -2.60
N THR A 182 11.01 18.96 -1.47
CA THR A 182 10.82 19.77 -0.28
C THR A 182 12.02 19.75 0.66
N GLU A 183 12.23 20.81 1.44
CA GLU A 183 13.28 20.88 2.46
C GLU A 183 12.74 20.73 3.89
N ASN A 184 11.45 21.03 4.08
CA ASN A 184 10.80 20.97 5.37
C ASN A 184 9.82 19.77 5.40
N SER A 185 9.89 19.02 6.50
CA SER A 185 9.15 17.77 6.67
C SER A 185 7.63 17.95 6.70
N GLY A 186 7.12 19.06 7.23
CA GLY A 186 5.69 19.35 7.29
C GLY A 186 5.09 19.59 5.90
N TYR A 187 5.75 20.39 5.08
CA TYR A 187 5.32 20.65 3.70
C TYR A 187 5.38 19.39 2.83
N ALA A 188 6.42 18.56 3.01
CA ALA A 188 6.57 17.30 2.30
C ALA A 188 5.35 16.37 2.51
N VAL A 189 4.91 16.27 3.77
CA VAL A 189 3.79 15.43 4.17
C VAL A 189 2.48 15.99 3.65
N ALA A 190 2.26 17.30 3.77
CA ALA A 190 1.05 17.95 3.29
C ALA A 190 0.89 17.75 1.77
N ILE A 191 1.92 18.09 0.98
CA ILE A 191 1.88 17.98 -0.49
C ILE A 191 1.69 16.53 -0.93
N SER A 192 2.41 15.59 -0.32
CA SER A 192 2.33 14.18 -0.70
C SER A 192 0.97 13.57 -0.37
N LEU A 193 0.42 13.85 0.80
CA LEU A 193 -0.92 13.39 1.16
C LEU A 193 -2.00 14.01 0.28
N THR A 194 -1.96 15.33 0.05
CA THR A 194 -2.98 15.99 -0.77
C THR A 194 -2.98 15.42 -2.19
N LEU A 195 -1.80 15.30 -2.83
CA LEU A 195 -1.72 14.73 -4.17
C LEU A 195 -2.15 13.27 -4.21
N PHE A 196 -1.76 12.47 -3.21
CA PHE A 196 -2.14 11.07 -3.15
C PHE A 196 -3.65 10.87 -2.97
N ILE A 197 -4.29 11.68 -2.12
CA ILE A 197 -5.75 11.67 -1.95
C ILE A 197 -6.44 12.09 -3.25
N VAL A 198 -5.93 13.12 -3.95
CA VAL A 198 -6.47 13.51 -5.25
C VAL A 198 -6.39 12.35 -6.25
N LEU A 199 -5.26 11.64 -6.32
CA LEU A 199 -5.12 10.45 -7.17
C LEU A 199 -6.11 9.34 -6.80
N ASP A 200 -6.32 9.09 -5.50
CA ASP A 200 -7.30 8.12 -5.00
C ASP A 200 -8.73 8.52 -5.38
N LEU A 201 -9.10 9.79 -5.21
CA LEU A 201 -10.42 10.31 -5.59
C LEU A 201 -10.67 10.20 -7.10
N LEU A 202 -9.68 10.56 -7.93
CA LEU A 202 -9.75 10.43 -9.38
C LEU A 202 -9.99 8.97 -9.82
N SER A 203 -9.46 8.01 -9.08
CA SER A 203 -9.68 6.59 -9.34
C SER A 203 -11.11 6.11 -9.04
N GLY A 204 -11.87 6.86 -8.23
CA GLY A 204 -13.27 6.57 -7.89
C GLY A 204 -14.29 7.18 -8.85
N PHE A 205 -13.91 8.12 -9.70
CA PHE A 205 -14.84 8.76 -10.65
C PHE A 205 -15.12 7.85 -11.86
N SER A 206 -16.41 7.56 -12.08
CA SER A 206 -16.90 6.72 -13.18
C SER A 206 -16.54 7.26 -14.57
N PHE A 207 -16.41 8.58 -14.73
CA PHE A 207 -16.00 9.22 -15.99
C PHE A 207 -14.58 8.83 -16.44
N LEU A 208 -13.71 8.38 -15.54
CA LEU A 208 -12.35 7.92 -15.85
C LEU A 208 -12.25 6.40 -16.03
N SER A 209 -13.35 5.64 -16.04
CA SER A 209 -13.38 4.17 -16.02
C SER A 209 -12.43 3.46 -17.00
N ASP A 210 -12.13 4.06 -18.16
CA ASP A 210 -11.16 3.49 -19.12
C ASP A 210 -9.70 3.90 -18.88
N ASN A 211 -9.48 5.04 -18.23
CA ASN A 211 -8.16 5.62 -17.95
C ASN A 211 -7.66 5.36 -16.52
N VAL A 212 -8.52 4.91 -15.59
CA VAL A 212 -8.11 4.57 -14.20
C VAL A 212 -7.01 3.51 -14.14
N LYS A 213 -6.87 2.68 -15.18
CA LYS A 213 -5.77 1.69 -15.31
C LYS A 213 -4.38 2.33 -15.25
N TYR A 214 -4.24 3.60 -15.64
CA TYR A 214 -2.97 4.31 -15.59
C TYR A 214 -2.66 4.90 -14.21
N ILE A 215 -3.60 4.83 -13.25
CA ILE A 215 -3.36 5.29 -11.89
C ILE A 215 -2.78 4.13 -11.08
N PHE A 216 -1.51 4.24 -10.67
CA PHE A 216 -0.84 3.16 -9.93
C PHE A 216 -1.54 2.81 -8.61
N ASN A 217 -2.26 3.74 -7.98
CA ASN A 217 -2.96 3.51 -6.71
C ASN A 217 -4.30 2.76 -6.87
N TYR A 218 -4.80 2.57 -8.10
CA TYR A 218 -6.11 1.95 -8.33
C TYR A 218 -6.13 0.43 -8.07
N TYR A 219 -5.01 -0.25 -8.33
CA TYR A 219 -4.94 -1.72 -8.36
C TYR A 219 -5.30 -2.42 -7.04
N PRO A 220 -4.84 -1.98 -5.84
CA PRO A 220 -5.19 -2.65 -4.58
C PRO A 220 -6.70 -2.61 -4.32
N SER A 221 -7.29 -1.43 -4.42
CA SER A 221 -8.73 -1.23 -4.20
C SER A 221 -9.58 -2.03 -5.20
N TYR A 222 -9.18 -2.04 -6.48
CA TYR A 222 -9.82 -2.84 -7.52
C TYR A 222 -9.76 -4.35 -7.25
N ALA A 223 -8.56 -4.87 -6.95
CA ALA A 223 -8.34 -6.30 -6.76
C ALA A 223 -9.16 -6.85 -5.60
N LEU A 224 -9.22 -6.10 -4.49
CA LEU A 224 -9.97 -6.53 -3.31
C LEU A 224 -11.48 -6.30 -3.45
N SER A 225 -11.93 -5.31 -4.23
CA SER A 225 -13.36 -5.18 -4.54
C SER A 225 -13.86 -6.29 -5.48
N VAL A 226 -13.05 -6.68 -6.47
CA VAL A 226 -13.38 -7.81 -7.35
C VAL A 226 -13.43 -9.11 -6.57
N LEU A 227 -12.51 -9.30 -5.62
CA LEU A 227 -12.54 -10.45 -4.73
C LEU A 227 -13.76 -10.46 -3.82
N GLY A 228 -14.13 -9.33 -3.21
CA GLY A 228 -15.34 -9.22 -2.38
C GLY A 228 -16.60 -9.58 -3.17
N THR A 229 -16.78 -8.95 -4.34
CA THR A 229 -17.94 -9.21 -5.22
C THR A 229 -17.99 -10.65 -5.76
N TYR A 230 -16.83 -11.25 -6.06
CA TYR A 230 -16.75 -12.65 -6.46
C TYR A 230 -17.29 -13.61 -5.38
N VAL A 231 -16.98 -13.30 -4.11
CA VAL A 231 -17.40 -14.10 -2.94
C VAL A 231 -18.84 -13.80 -2.53
N GLU A 232 -19.39 -12.64 -2.87
CA GLU A 232 -20.81 -12.33 -2.68
C GLU A 232 -21.73 -13.02 -3.69
N GLY A 233 -21.17 -13.77 -4.65
CA GLY A 233 -21.94 -14.49 -5.66
C GLY A 233 -22.11 -13.71 -6.96
N TYR A 234 -22.03 -12.38 -6.94
CA TYR A 234 -22.13 -11.50 -8.11
C TYR A 234 -21.18 -11.93 -9.24
N SER A 235 -21.68 -12.80 -10.12
CA SER A 235 -20.92 -13.45 -11.21
C SER A 235 -20.62 -12.50 -12.37
N THR A 236 -21.07 -11.26 -12.28
CA THR A 236 -21.02 -10.24 -13.33
C THR A 236 -19.66 -9.54 -13.43
N LEU A 237 -18.87 -9.48 -12.36
CA LEU A 237 -17.53 -8.87 -12.37
C LEU A 237 -16.43 -9.91 -12.59
N LYS A 238 -16.21 -10.27 -13.85
CA LYS A 238 -14.98 -10.99 -14.25
C LYS A 238 -13.78 -10.05 -14.11
N TRP A 239 -12.62 -10.60 -13.74
CA TRP A 239 -11.34 -9.89 -13.81
C TRP A 239 -11.20 -9.24 -15.20
N LYS A 240 -11.11 -7.90 -15.24
CA LYS A 240 -11.01 -7.17 -16.51
C LYS A 240 -9.65 -7.54 -17.12
N GLU A 241 -9.66 -8.16 -18.30
CA GLU A 241 -8.45 -8.68 -18.96
C GLU A 241 -7.37 -7.62 -19.16
N ASN A 242 -7.78 -6.36 -19.35
CA ASN A 242 -6.85 -5.25 -19.45
C ASN A 242 -6.10 -5.03 -18.12
N ILE A 243 -6.78 -5.12 -16.97
CA ILE A 243 -6.16 -4.82 -15.66
C ILE A 243 -5.16 -5.91 -15.27
N THR A 244 -5.46 -7.17 -15.57
CA THR A 244 -4.55 -8.30 -15.32
C THR A 244 -3.30 -8.29 -16.22
N LYS A 245 -3.32 -7.55 -17.34
CA LYS A 245 -2.11 -7.31 -18.15
C LYS A 245 -1.25 -6.16 -17.59
N TYR A 246 -1.88 -5.11 -17.10
CA TYR A 246 -1.18 -3.88 -16.73
C TYR A 246 -0.70 -3.79 -15.27
N PHE A 247 -1.22 -4.63 -14.36
CA PHE A 247 -0.96 -4.52 -12.91
C PHE A 247 0.51 -4.51 -12.50
N LEU A 248 1.38 -5.19 -13.27
CA LEU A 248 2.81 -5.22 -12.99
C LEU A 248 3.51 -4.06 -13.71
N SER A 249 3.22 -3.88 -15.00
CA SER A 249 3.92 -2.92 -15.86
C SER A 249 3.72 -1.46 -15.43
N ILE A 250 2.50 -1.05 -15.06
CA ILE A 250 2.19 0.36 -14.78
C ILE A 250 2.80 0.80 -13.45
N PRO A 251 2.55 0.14 -12.30
CA PRO A 251 3.18 0.53 -11.04
C PRO A 251 4.71 0.46 -11.11
N LEU A 252 5.29 -0.53 -11.81
CA LEU A 252 6.74 -0.59 -11.98
C LEU A 252 7.27 0.56 -12.83
N ALA A 253 6.60 0.94 -13.92
CA ALA A 253 6.98 2.09 -14.72
C ALA A 253 6.96 3.39 -13.91
N TYR A 254 5.91 3.61 -13.10
CA TYR A 254 5.86 4.74 -12.17
C TYR A 254 6.99 4.70 -11.14
N SER A 255 7.27 3.53 -10.56
CA SER A 255 8.36 3.39 -9.59
C SER A 255 9.73 3.70 -10.19
N ALA A 256 9.99 3.24 -11.42
CA ALA A 256 11.21 3.53 -12.16
C ALA A 256 11.32 5.03 -12.46
N LEU A 257 10.27 5.64 -12.99
CA LEU A 257 10.23 7.07 -13.29
C LEU A 257 10.47 7.92 -12.04
N PHE A 258 9.72 7.67 -10.97
CA PHE A 258 9.85 8.43 -9.72
C PHE A 258 11.22 8.22 -9.07
N SER A 259 11.77 7.00 -9.07
CA SER A 259 13.09 6.75 -8.49
C SER A 259 14.21 7.47 -9.24
N VAL A 260 14.17 7.48 -10.58
CA VAL A 260 15.16 8.16 -11.42
C VAL A 260 15.10 9.67 -11.20
N ILE A 261 13.91 10.27 -11.26
CA ILE A 261 13.74 11.72 -11.04
C ILE A 261 14.17 12.09 -9.62
N ALA A 262 13.72 11.33 -8.61
CA ALA A 262 14.08 11.57 -7.22
C ALA A 262 15.60 11.50 -7.01
N TYR A 263 16.28 10.55 -7.65
CA TYR A 263 17.73 10.41 -7.58
C TYR A 263 18.47 11.60 -8.21
N PHE A 264 18.02 12.06 -9.39
CA PHE A 264 18.62 13.24 -10.04
C PHE A 264 18.46 14.50 -9.20
N ILE A 265 17.26 14.75 -8.67
CA ILE A 265 16.98 15.89 -7.78
C ILE A 265 17.89 15.82 -6.55
N PHE A 266 17.98 14.66 -5.91
CA PHE A 266 18.84 14.46 -4.72
C PHE A 266 20.32 14.73 -5.02
N ARG A 267 20.81 14.33 -6.21
CA ARG A 267 22.21 14.55 -6.59
C ARG A 267 22.50 16.03 -6.85
N MET A 268 21.58 16.74 -7.50
CA MET A 268 21.72 18.15 -7.86
C MET A 268 21.54 19.09 -6.67
N LYS A 269 20.85 18.66 -5.61
CA LYS A 269 20.61 19.48 -4.43
C LYS A 269 21.92 19.80 -3.73
N ASN A 270 22.32 21.07 -3.78
CA ASN A 270 23.47 21.59 -3.07
C ASN A 270 23.09 21.88 -1.63
N ILE A 271 23.83 21.30 -0.69
CA ILE A 271 23.62 21.55 0.73
C ILE A 271 24.38 22.82 1.04
N GLN A 272 23.66 23.93 1.18
CA GLN A 272 24.26 25.20 1.57
C GLN A 272 24.91 25.03 2.96
N THR A 273 26.22 25.28 3.00
CA THR A 273 27.08 25.19 4.17
C THR A 273 26.58 26.05 5.30
#